data_AF-A0A367JLU7-F1
#
_entry.id   AF-A0A367JLU7-F1
#
_cell.length_a   1.000
_cell.length_b   1.000
_cell.length_c   1.000
_cell.angle_alpha   90.00
_cell.angle_beta   90.00
_cell.angle_gamma   90.00
#
_symmetry.space_group_name_H-M   'P 1'
#
loop_
_entity.id
_entity.type
_entity.pdbx_description
1 polymer ?
#
loop_
_entity_poly.entity_id
_entity_poly.type
_entity_poly.pdbx_seq_one_letter_code
_entity_poly.pdbx_strand_id
1 'polypeptide(L)'
;MRRLQQSAATSATLLNFFLWDTDDCKAKIEEYHNKSYEQRMKSFKGELLLDPRKVLKKLKPEDDEKRMEAEKAIEIINLESFIYSFLTGIKTQECLDSFFKCMIMPQMKIIERDVRLYFQLRSAAYLRDYCTLINDEEDFDRKELLHKHFALNLSHYGEHLADKDNGWIVLKHAHITRLKMKREADALVQSESSQVYMPHELVAYLRERIDRLFHPERFEGLGGIVSEEQQIEAYTASDQESQEVTVNIERNSSTEPESSPEPESSPEPESSPEPESSAEPEGRRNLGALNGISRTEIKNKNGEVVAIRREYESEHGERISVTERNVRFGHNKRMRWEDNEVKALEKAIAEVGPRWIKIKEQRYPELENKTNVQLRDKARGELRRRKRLKIDLGVYASLQAYDEQ
;
A
#
# COMPACT_ATOMS: atom_id res chain seq x y z
N MET A 1 12.68 31.17 -4.43
CA MET A 1 13.07 31.39 -3.02
C MET A 1 12.24 32.46 -2.34
N ARG A 2 12.40 33.76 -2.61
CA ARG A 2 11.69 34.84 -1.88
C ARG A 2 10.17 34.63 -1.72
N ARG A 3 9.46 34.26 -2.80
CA ARG A 3 8.00 34.00 -2.75
C ARG A 3 7.62 32.78 -1.90
N LEU A 4 8.45 31.73 -1.93
CA LEU A 4 8.26 30.52 -1.14
C LEU A 4 8.45 30.83 0.36
N GLN A 5 9.49 31.57 0.71
CA GLN A 5 9.74 32.02 2.09
C GLN A 5 8.61 32.93 2.60
N GLN A 6 8.10 33.85 1.78
CA GLN A 6 6.95 34.69 2.15
C GLN A 6 5.70 33.86 2.44
N SER A 7 5.41 32.87 1.59
CA SER A 7 4.28 31.96 1.81
C SER A 7 4.46 31.14 3.10
N ALA A 8 5.66 30.63 3.35
CA ALA A 8 5.97 29.87 4.55
C ALA A 8 5.87 30.72 5.82
N ALA A 9 6.27 31.99 5.78
CA ALA A 9 6.13 32.89 6.92
C ALA A 9 4.65 33.09 7.32
N THR A 10 3.76 33.29 6.34
CA THR A 10 2.32 33.39 6.60
C THR A 10 1.73 32.08 7.10
N SER A 11 2.12 30.94 6.49
CA SER A 11 1.71 29.61 6.97
C SER A 11 2.18 29.34 8.40
N ALA A 12 3.40 29.73 8.78
CA ALA A 12 3.93 29.55 10.12
C ALA A 12 3.12 30.33 11.17
N THR A 13 2.67 31.56 10.85
CA THR A 13 1.77 32.32 11.73
C THR A 13 0.46 31.57 11.97
N LEU A 14 -0.12 30.97 10.92
CA LEU A 14 -1.35 30.21 11.05
C LEU A 14 -1.17 28.89 11.81
N LEU A 15 -0.05 28.19 11.60
CA LEU A 15 0.30 27.01 12.39
C LEU A 15 0.36 27.33 13.88
N ASN A 16 0.96 28.46 14.25
CA ASN A 16 0.95 28.91 15.64
C ASN A 16 -0.48 29.14 16.16
N PHE A 17 -1.42 29.67 15.37
CA PHE A 17 -2.81 29.75 15.84
C PHE A 17 -3.42 28.37 16.12
N PHE A 18 -3.12 27.35 15.31
CA PHE A 18 -3.61 25.99 15.59
C PHE A 18 -2.98 25.35 16.83
N LEU A 19 -1.75 25.74 17.17
CA LEU A 19 -1.05 25.21 18.34
C LEU A 19 -1.54 25.82 19.66
N TRP A 20 -2.12 27.01 19.61
CA TRP A 20 -2.57 27.78 20.77
C TRP A 20 -4.09 27.69 20.89
N ASP A 21 -4.54 26.88 21.85
CA ASP A 21 -5.94 26.59 22.12
C ASP A 21 -6.67 27.86 22.61
N THR A 22 -7.24 28.61 21.68
CA THR A 22 -7.98 29.83 21.98
C THR A 22 -9.25 29.82 21.15
N ASP A 23 -10.38 29.60 21.84
CA ASP A 23 -11.75 29.56 21.27
C ASP A 23 -12.09 30.82 20.44
N ASP A 24 -11.32 31.90 20.59
CA ASP A 24 -11.51 33.20 19.97
C ASP A 24 -10.76 33.39 18.62
N CYS A 25 -10.30 32.29 18.00
CA CYS A 25 -9.45 32.34 16.81
C CYS A 25 -10.08 31.90 15.48
N LYS A 26 -11.34 31.42 15.43
CA LYS A 26 -11.91 30.87 14.19
C LYS A 26 -11.93 31.86 13.01
N ALA A 27 -12.40 33.09 13.24
CA ALA A 27 -12.42 34.14 12.22
C ALA A 27 -11.01 34.55 11.78
N LYS A 28 -10.05 34.57 12.73
CA LYS A 28 -8.64 34.85 12.43
C LYS A 28 -8.02 33.72 11.61
N ILE A 29 -8.27 32.46 11.96
CA ILE A 29 -7.78 31.27 11.22
C ILE A 29 -8.20 31.34 9.76
N GLU A 30 -9.47 31.66 9.48
CA GLU A 30 -9.97 31.79 8.11
C GLU A 30 -9.33 32.97 7.36
N GLU A 31 -9.22 34.15 8.00
CA GLU A 31 -8.57 35.31 7.41
C GLU A 31 -7.10 35.03 7.06
N TYR A 32 -6.34 34.45 7.99
CA TYR A 32 -4.93 34.11 7.79
C TYR A 32 -4.75 32.97 6.78
N HIS A 33 -5.66 31.99 6.74
CA HIS A 33 -5.63 30.95 5.71
C HIS A 33 -5.85 31.55 4.32
N ASN A 34 -6.85 32.43 4.16
CA ASN A 34 -7.11 33.08 2.88
C ASN A 34 -5.90 33.91 2.41
N LYS A 35 -5.26 34.67 3.33
CA LYS A 35 -4.02 35.40 3.03
C LYS A 35 -2.88 34.44 2.61
N SER A 36 -2.69 33.34 3.35
CA SER A 36 -1.70 32.30 3.04
C SER A 36 -1.96 31.69 1.66
N TYR A 37 -3.20 31.30 1.40
CA TYR A 37 -3.65 30.67 0.17
C TYR A 37 -3.51 31.61 -1.03
N GLU A 38 -3.92 32.87 -0.94
CA GLU A 38 -3.72 33.85 -2.01
C GLU A 38 -2.23 34.04 -2.33
N GLN A 39 -1.38 34.15 -1.31
CA GLN A 39 0.06 34.31 -1.47
C GLN A 39 0.70 33.08 -2.14
N ARG A 40 0.27 31.87 -1.71
CA ARG A 40 0.65 30.60 -2.33
C ARG A 40 0.19 30.54 -3.78
N MET A 41 -1.06 30.88 -4.08
CA MET A 41 -1.65 30.83 -5.42
C MET A 41 -1.01 31.82 -6.41
N LYS A 42 -0.52 32.96 -5.95
CA LYS A 42 0.32 33.88 -6.77
C LYS A 42 1.62 33.23 -7.24
N SER A 43 2.10 32.21 -6.52
CA SER A 43 3.42 31.59 -6.70
C SER A 43 3.37 30.17 -7.26
N PHE A 44 2.31 29.42 -6.93
CA PHE A 44 2.14 27.99 -7.17
C PHE A 44 0.68 27.69 -7.54
N LYS A 45 0.25 28.20 -8.71
CA LYS A 45 -1.15 28.15 -9.16
C LYS A 45 -1.75 26.74 -9.09
N GLY A 46 -2.85 26.60 -8.37
CA GLY A 46 -3.76 25.45 -8.43
C GLY A 46 -3.37 24.25 -7.57
N GLU A 47 -2.28 24.32 -6.80
CA GLU A 47 -1.86 23.21 -5.94
C GLU A 47 -2.25 23.49 -4.47
N LEU A 48 -3.11 22.63 -3.89
CA LEU A 48 -3.48 22.68 -2.46
C LEU A 48 -2.26 22.39 -1.57
N LEU A 49 -1.53 21.33 -1.90
CA LEU A 49 -0.24 20.97 -1.31
C LEU A 49 0.84 21.08 -2.39
N LEU A 50 1.98 21.64 -2.03
CA LEU A 50 3.14 21.77 -2.91
C LEU A 50 3.84 20.42 -3.04
N ASP A 51 4.03 19.94 -4.27
CA ASP A 51 4.84 18.75 -4.54
C ASP A 51 6.34 19.08 -4.40
N PRO A 52 7.03 18.55 -3.37
CA PRO A 52 8.42 18.89 -3.11
C PRO A 52 9.33 18.57 -4.30
N ARG A 53 9.06 17.47 -5.01
CA ARG A 53 9.88 17.04 -6.16
C ARG A 53 9.79 18.04 -7.30
N LYS A 54 8.60 18.64 -7.52
CA LYS A 54 8.41 19.66 -8.55
C LYS A 54 9.04 21.00 -8.15
N VAL A 55 8.88 21.40 -6.89
CA VAL A 55 9.38 22.70 -6.41
C VAL A 55 10.91 22.69 -6.33
N LEU A 56 11.50 21.63 -5.78
CA LEU A 56 12.95 21.52 -5.57
C LEU A 56 13.72 21.29 -6.88
N LYS A 57 13.11 20.66 -7.91
CA LYS A 57 13.74 20.50 -9.24
C LYS A 57 14.15 21.82 -9.89
N LYS A 58 13.56 22.94 -9.47
CA LYS A 58 13.90 24.29 -9.96
C LYS A 58 15.14 24.89 -9.30
N LEU A 59 15.67 24.26 -8.26
CA LEU A 59 16.89 24.69 -7.56
C LEU A 59 18.10 23.98 -8.16
N LYS A 60 19.24 24.67 -8.16
CA LYS A 60 20.52 24.07 -8.58
C LYS A 60 20.96 23.04 -7.53
N PRO A 61 21.54 21.90 -7.93
CA PRO A 61 21.95 20.84 -7.00
C PRO A 61 23.03 21.26 -5.98
N GLU A 62 23.83 22.27 -6.30
CA GLU A 62 25.02 22.70 -5.55
C GLU A 62 24.72 23.64 -4.37
N ASP A 63 23.44 23.98 -4.15
CA ASP A 63 23.01 25.03 -3.21
C ASP A 63 22.29 24.40 -2.01
N ASP A 64 23.03 23.58 -1.24
CA ASP A 64 22.49 22.73 -0.16
C ASP A 64 21.73 23.55 0.90
N GLU A 65 22.25 24.72 1.28
CA GLU A 65 21.59 25.62 2.23
C GLU A 65 20.23 26.12 1.70
N LYS A 66 20.18 26.60 0.46
CA LYS A 66 18.92 27.05 -0.16
C LYS A 66 17.94 25.91 -0.37
N ARG A 67 18.44 24.70 -0.59
CA ARG A 67 17.62 23.51 -0.70
C ARG A 67 16.98 23.16 0.64
N MET A 68 17.76 23.13 1.73
CA MET A 68 17.23 22.91 3.09
C MET A 68 16.18 23.98 3.47
N GLU A 69 16.46 25.25 3.19
CA GLU A 69 15.48 26.33 3.43
C GLU A 69 14.19 26.13 2.61
N ALA A 70 14.31 25.72 1.35
CA ALA A 70 13.15 25.45 0.50
C ALA A 70 12.35 24.26 1.01
N GLU A 71 13.01 23.18 1.43
CA GLU A 71 12.40 21.98 2.00
C GLU A 71 11.59 22.34 3.26
N LYS A 72 12.19 23.10 4.18
CA LYS A 72 11.52 23.61 5.38
C LYS A 72 10.33 24.50 5.05
N ALA A 73 10.47 25.39 4.08
CA ALA A 73 9.37 26.26 3.65
C ALA A 73 8.21 25.46 3.04
N ILE A 74 8.50 24.45 2.22
CA ILE A 74 7.48 23.56 1.63
C ILE A 74 6.74 22.80 2.73
N GLU A 75 7.47 22.23 3.71
CA GLU A 75 6.86 21.46 4.79
C GLU A 75 5.92 22.31 5.66
N ILE A 76 6.32 23.54 6.02
CA ILE A 76 5.48 24.49 6.75
C ILE A 76 4.19 24.80 5.98
N ILE A 77 4.30 25.07 4.68
CA ILE A 77 3.15 25.39 3.81
C ILE A 77 2.18 24.21 3.71
N ASN A 78 2.73 23.00 3.54
CA ASN A 78 1.94 21.78 3.40
C ASN A 78 1.26 21.39 4.71
N LEU A 79 1.95 21.49 5.85
CA LEU A 79 1.36 21.25 7.18
C LEU A 79 0.19 22.17 7.47
N GLU A 80 0.34 23.46 7.16
CA GLU A 80 -0.72 24.45 7.34
C GLU A 80 -1.96 24.09 6.51
N SER A 81 -1.77 23.83 5.22
CA SER A 81 -2.87 23.50 4.31
C SER A 81 -3.55 22.18 4.68
N PHE A 82 -2.75 21.18 5.06
CA PHE A 82 -3.23 19.87 5.47
C PHE A 82 -4.13 20.00 6.71
N ILE A 83 -3.67 20.66 7.75
CA ILE A 83 -4.42 20.79 9.01
C ILE A 83 -5.65 21.64 8.85
N TYR A 84 -5.54 22.78 8.16
CA TYR A 84 -6.70 23.62 7.86
C TYR A 84 -7.79 22.81 7.15
N SER A 85 -7.41 21.99 6.14
CA SER A 85 -8.34 21.14 5.39
C SER A 85 -9.09 20.16 6.31
N PHE A 86 -8.39 19.53 7.26
CA PHE A 86 -9.02 18.58 8.18
C PHE A 86 -9.84 19.23 9.30
N LEU A 87 -9.40 20.37 9.83
CA LEU A 87 -10.16 21.10 10.87
C LEU A 87 -11.44 21.75 10.32
N THR A 88 -11.46 22.08 9.02
CA THR A 88 -12.62 22.72 8.36
C THR A 88 -13.47 21.74 7.55
N GLY A 89 -12.97 20.52 7.31
CA GLY A 89 -13.62 19.53 6.44
C GLY A 89 -13.46 19.80 4.93
N ILE A 90 -12.80 20.89 4.54
CA ILE A 90 -12.66 21.31 3.14
C ILE A 90 -11.54 20.52 2.48
N LYS A 91 -11.80 19.94 1.29
CA LYS A 91 -10.79 19.25 0.45
C LYS A 91 -9.98 18.15 1.16
N THR A 92 -10.55 17.53 2.20
CA THR A 92 -9.89 16.44 2.96
C THR A 92 -9.47 15.27 2.08
N GLN A 93 -10.29 14.92 1.08
CA GLN A 93 -9.97 13.84 0.13
C GLN A 93 -8.73 14.15 -0.73
N GLU A 94 -8.63 15.38 -1.27
CA GLU A 94 -7.46 15.82 -2.05
C GLU A 94 -6.17 15.78 -1.21
N CYS A 95 -6.27 16.16 0.08
CA CYS A 95 -5.18 16.07 1.05
C CYS A 95 -4.75 14.62 1.31
N LEU A 96 -5.69 13.69 1.50
CA LEU A 96 -5.39 12.27 1.68
C LEU A 96 -4.70 11.69 0.44
N ASP A 97 -5.26 11.92 -0.74
CA ASP A 97 -4.72 11.35 -1.99
C ASP A 97 -3.33 11.89 -2.33
N SER A 98 -2.97 13.07 -1.79
CA SER A 98 -1.66 13.70 -1.96
C SER A 98 -0.71 13.51 -0.78
N PHE A 99 -1.11 12.83 0.30
CA PHE A 99 -0.38 12.80 1.57
C PHE A 99 1.07 12.32 1.40
N PHE A 100 1.27 11.09 0.94
CA PHE A 100 2.62 10.52 0.80
C PHE A 100 3.47 11.21 -0.27
N LYS A 101 2.82 11.91 -1.21
CA LYS A 101 3.50 12.66 -2.27
C LYS A 101 4.02 14.00 -1.76
N CYS A 102 3.23 14.71 -0.95
CA CYS A 102 3.50 16.10 -0.58
C CYS A 102 3.94 16.29 0.88
N MET A 103 3.52 15.43 1.81
CA MET A 103 3.84 15.54 3.24
C MET A 103 5.14 14.79 3.62
N ILE A 104 5.53 13.80 2.82
CA ILE A 104 6.77 13.05 3.02
C ILE A 104 7.81 13.55 2.01
N MET A 105 8.77 14.34 2.50
CA MET A 105 9.83 14.89 1.66
C MET A 105 10.70 13.77 1.05
N PRO A 106 11.31 13.99 -0.13
CA PRO A 106 12.10 12.97 -0.82
C PRO A 106 13.17 12.33 0.07
N GLN A 107 13.89 13.15 0.84
CA GLN A 107 14.98 12.76 1.74
C GLN A 107 14.52 12.18 3.08
N MET A 108 13.26 12.36 3.49
CA MET A 108 12.76 11.86 4.76
C MET A 108 12.57 10.34 4.73
N LYS A 109 12.86 9.68 5.85
CA LYS A 109 12.45 8.29 6.05
C LYS A 109 10.94 8.24 6.28
N ILE A 110 10.29 7.18 5.78
CA ILE A 110 8.91 6.88 6.16
C ILE A 110 8.96 6.28 7.56
N ILE A 111 8.14 6.82 8.45
CA ILE A 111 8.04 6.43 9.85
C ILE A 111 6.60 6.03 10.19
N GLU A 112 6.45 5.20 11.21
CA GLU A 112 5.16 4.64 11.63
C GLU A 112 4.17 5.73 12.05
N ARG A 113 4.63 6.79 12.72
CA ARG A 113 3.80 7.91 13.14
C ARG A 113 3.00 8.55 11.99
N ASP A 114 3.66 8.81 10.86
CA ASP A 114 3.04 9.42 9.68
C ASP A 114 2.02 8.48 9.04
N VAL A 115 2.38 7.20 8.95
CA VAL A 115 1.55 6.16 8.35
C VAL A 115 0.30 5.90 9.21
N ARG A 116 0.46 5.84 10.53
CA ARG A 116 -0.63 5.68 11.50
C ARG A 116 -1.65 6.82 11.37
N LEU A 117 -1.19 8.08 11.36
CA LEU A 117 -2.09 9.22 11.18
C LEU A 117 -2.85 9.12 9.85
N TYR A 118 -2.13 8.85 8.76
CA TYR A 118 -2.75 8.72 7.44
C TYR A 118 -3.88 7.68 7.44
N PHE A 119 -3.65 6.48 7.99
CA PHE A 119 -4.66 5.43 8.00
C PHE A 119 -5.80 5.71 8.99
N GLN A 120 -5.58 6.44 10.08
CA GLN A 120 -6.65 6.92 10.94
C GLN A 120 -7.57 7.89 10.18
N LEU A 121 -7.00 8.88 9.48
CA LEU A 121 -7.77 9.85 8.69
C LEU A 121 -8.47 9.19 7.49
N ARG A 122 -7.81 8.24 6.83
CA ARG A 122 -8.39 7.46 5.74
C ARG A 122 -9.53 6.54 6.22
N SER A 123 -9.43 6.01 7.44
CA SER A 123 -10.52 5.26 8.08
C SER A 123 -11.75 6.13 8.31
N ALA A 124 -11.57 7.35 8.81
CA ALA A 124 -12.66 8.31 8.95
C ALA A 124 -13.33 8.64 7.60
N ALA A 125 -12.53 8.82 6.55
CA ALA A 125 -13.04 9.05 5.20
C ALA A 125 -13.80 7.83 4.64
N TYR A 126 -13.28 6.61 4.86
CA TYR A 126 -13.95 5.37 4.49
C TYR A 126 -15.30 5.23 5.20
N LEU A 127 -15.36 5.44 6.52
CA LEU A 127 -16.60 5.30 7.29
C LEU A 127 -17.66 6.33 6.85
N ARG A 128 -17.24 7.54 6.48
CA ARG A 128 -18.14 8.54 5.91
C ARG A 128 -18.72 8.08 4.57
N ASP A 129 -17.88 7.65 3.63
CA ASP A 129 -18.33 7.12 2.33
C ASP A 129 -19.25 5.91 2.53
N TYR A 130 -18.89 5.00 3.44
CA TYR A 130 -19.65 3.80 3.77
C TYR A 130 -21.05 4.13 4.35
N CYS A 131 -21.10 5.08 5.29
CA CYS A 131 -22.34 5.56 5.88
C CYS A 131 -23.26 6.20 4.83
N THR A 132 -22.71 7.03 3.93
CA THR A 132 -23.47 7.60 2.81
C THR A 132 -24.07 6.51 1.92
N LEU A 133 -23.27 5.53 1.49
CA LEU A 133 -23.76 4.45 0.64
C LEU A 133 -24.83 3.58 1.30
N ILE A 134 -24.73 3.33 2.61
CA ILE A 134 -25.78 2.62 3.35
C ILE A 134 -27.06 3.45 3.43
N ASN A 135 -26.96 4.74 3.73
CA ASN A 135 -28.12 5.62 3.89
C ASN A 135 -28.85 5.89 2.57
N ASP A 136 -28.12 5.91 1.46
CA ASP A 136 -28.67 6.13 0.13
C ASP A 136 -29.34 4.86 -0.44
N GLU A 137 -29.35 3.75 0.31
CA GLU A 137 -29.84 2.41 -0.10
C GLU A 137 -29.22 1.94 -1.43
N GLU A 138 -28.05 2.45 -1.79
CA GLU A 138 -27.35 2.04 -3.00
C GLU A 138 -26.69 0.68 -2.80
N ASP A 139 -26.91 -0.25 -3.73
CA ASP A 139 -26.11 -1.47 -3.79
C ASP A 139 -24.66 -1.11 -4.12
N PHE A 140 -23.72 -1.43 -3.23
CA PHE A 140 -22.30 -1.17 -3.43
C PHE A 140 -21.42 -2.38 -3.12
N ASP A 141 -20.33 -2.53 -3.89
CA ASP A 141 -19.32 -3.55 -3.61
C ASP A 141 -18.41 -3.08 -2.47
N ARG A 142 -18.60 -3.66 -1.27
CA ARG A 142 -17.74 -3.45 -0.10
C ARG A 142 -16.26 -3.71 -0.41
N LYS A 143 -15.93 -4.68 -1.27
CA LYS A 143 -14.53 -4.98 -1.64
C LYS A 143 -13.92 -3.86 -2.47
N GLU A 144 -14.70 -3.29 -3.39
CA GLU A 144 -14.30 -2.15 -4.21
C GLU A 144 -14.10 -0.90 -3.35
N LEU A 145 -15.02 -0.60 -2.43
CA LEU A 145 -14.87 0.52 -1.51
C LEU A 145 -13.63 0.38 -0.62
N LEU A 146 -13.39 -0.82 -0.07
CA LEU A 146 -12.15 -1.11 0.66
C LEU A 146 -10.92 -0.95 -0.24
N HIS A 147 -10.99 -1.32 -1.53
CA HIS A 147 -9.87 -1.16 -2.46
C HIS A 147 -9.59 0.30 -2.80
N LYS A 148 -10.62 1.13 -2.94
CA LYS A 148 -10.53 2.58 -3.14
C LYS A 148 -9.78 3.27 -1.99
N HIS A 149 -10.05 2.88 -0.75
CA HIS A 149 -9.47 3.53 0.43
C HIS A 149 -8.17 2.88 0.92
N PHE A 150 -8.07 1.54 0.85
CA PHE A 150 -6.99 0.72 1.39
C PHE A 150 -6.46 -0.26 0.34
N ALA A 151 -5.86 0.29 -0.72
CA ALA A 151 -5.24 -0.50 -1.78
C ALA A 151 -4.00 -1.25 -1.24
N LEU A 152 -3.84 -2.52 -1.61
CA LEU A 152 -2.67 -3.32 -1.23
C LEU A 152 -1.53 -3.18 -2.27
N ASN A 153 -1.31 -1.95 -2.73
CA ASN A 153 -0.33 -1.60 -3.76
C ASN A 153 0.28 -0.22 -3.46
N LEU A 154 1.60 -0.13 -3.37
CA LEU A 154 2.31 1.13 -3.10
C LEU A 154 2.06 2.21 -4.16
N SER A 155 1.87 1.84 -5.42
CA SER A 155 1.65 2.81 -6.49
C SER A 155 0.35 3.60 -6.33
N HIS A 156 -0.62 3.06 -5.56
CA HIS A 156 -1.83 3.78 -5.21
C HIS A 156 -1.55 4.98 -4.28
N TYR A 157 -0.58 4.83 -3.38
CA TYR A 157 -0.18 5.86 -2.41
C TYR A 157 0.91 6.78 -2.96
N GLY A 158 1.70 6.29 -3.92
CA GLY A 158 2.71 7.05 -4.65
C GLY A 158 3.81 6.14 -5.19
N GLU A 159 4.12 6.26 -6.49
CA GLU A 159 5.12 5.41 -7.15
C GLU A 159 6.50 5.48 -6.46
N HIS A 160 6.87 6.66 -5.94
CA HIS A 160 8.13 6.90 -5.24
C HIS A 160 8.28 6.12 -3.92
N LEU A 161 7.21 5.52 -3.39
CA LEU A 161 7.27 4.73 -2.17
C LEU A 161 7.89 3.37 -2.41
N ALA A 162 7.83 2.84 -3.64
CA ALA A 162 8.46 1.58 -4.00
C ALA A 162 10.00 1.66 -3.93
N ASP A 163 10.55 2.86 -4.12
CA ASP A 163 11.99 3.13 -4.10
C ASP A 163 12.52 3.39 -2.68
N LYS A 164 11.65 3.47 -1.66
CA LYS A 164 12.04 3.71 -0.26
C LYS A 164 12.13 2.41 0.53
N ASP A 165 13.22 2.21 1.26
CA ASP A 165 13.47 1.03 2.09
C ASP A 165 12.32 0.73 3.08
N ASN A 166 11.66 1.77 3.58
CA ASN A 166 10.55 1.67 4.55
C ASN A 166 9.16 1.81 3.91
N GLY A 167 9.04 1.78 2.58
CA GLY A 167 7.74 1.89 1.88
C GLY A 167 6.73 0.83 2.33
N TRP A 168 7.21 -0.35 2.71
CA TRP A 168 6.40 -1.49 3.15
C TRP A 168 5.53 -1.21 4.39
N ILE A 169 5.92 -0.27 5.25
CA ILE A 169 5.12 0.12 6.45
C ILE A 169 3.72 0.58 6.00
N VAL A 170 3.62 1.26 4.86
CA VAL A 170 2.33 1.68 4.29
C VAL A 170 1.44 0.48 3.96
N LEU A 171 2.00 -0.60 3.39
CA LEU A 171 1.24 -1.81 3.08
C LEU A 171 0.82 -2.58 4.33
N LYS A 172 1.70 -2.64 5.36
CA LYS A 172 1.37 -3.23 6.66
C LYS A 172 0.11 -2.57 7.24
N HIS A 173 0.10 -1.25 7.33
CA HIS A 173 -1.07 -0.52 7.86
C HIS A 173 -2.28 -0.63 6.93
N ALA A 174 -2.11 -0.57 5.60
CA ALA A 174 -3.22 -0.78 4.67
C ALA A 174 -3.93 -2.12 4.91
N HIS A 175 -3.16 -3.19 5.12
CA HIS A 175 -3.70 -4.52 5.38
C HIS A 175 -4.46 -4.59 6.72
N ILE A 176 -3.82 -4.14 7.80
CA ILE A 176 -4.41 -4.13 9.15
C ILE A 176 -5.71 -3.31 9.16
N THR A 177 -5.68 -2.09 8.62
CA THR A 177 -6.86 -1.22 8.56
C THR A 177 -7.95 -1.82 7.67
N ARG A 178 -7.61 -2.45 6.54
CA ARG A 178 -8.59 -3.13 5.67
C ARG A 178 -9.30 -4.26 6.41
N LEU A 179 -8.58 -5.07 7.18
CA LEU A 179 -9.17 -6.14 7.99
C LEU A 179 -10.10 -5.59 9.07
N LYS A 180 -9.66 -4.55 9.78
CA LYS A 180 -10.47 -3.84 10.77
C LYS A 180 -11.79 -3.34 10.17
N MET A 181 -11.71 -2.59 9.07
CA MET A 181 -12.90 -2.05 8.41
C MET A 181 -13.82 -3.14 7.84
N LYS A 182 -13.26 -4.26 7.37
CA LYS A 182 -14.09 -5.40 6.91
C LYS A 182 -14.93 -6.00 8.03
N ARG A 183 -14.41 -6.05 9.26
CA ARG A 183 -15.09 -6.66 10.42
C ARG A 183 -15.99 -5.68 11.15
N GLU A 184 -15.54 -4.44 11.31
CA GLU A 184 -16.10 -3.52 12.28
C GLU A 184 -16.89 -2.36 11.65
N ALA A 185 -16.85 -2.15 10.32
CA ALA A 185 -17.47 -0.96 9.71
C ALA A 185 -18.96 -0.81 10.05
N ASP A 186 -19.73 -1.90 10.08
CA ASP A 186 -21.16 -1.85 10.42
C ASP A 186 -21.37 -1.36 11.87
N ALA A 187 -20.64 -1.95 12.84
CA ALA A 187 -20.70 -1.54 14.24
C ALA A 187 -20.19 -0.10 14.43
N LEU A 188 -19.11 0.25 13.74
CA LEU A 188 -18.48 1.56 13.72
C LEU A 188 -19.28 2.60 12.95
N VAL A 189 -20.42 2.31 12.32
CA VAL A 189 -21.34 3.35 11.81
C VAL A 189 -22.56 3.50 12.72
N GLN A 190 -22.93 2.42 13.42
CA GLN A 190 -24.07 2.42 14.34
C GLN A 190 -23.77 3.09 15.68
N SER A 191 -22.50 3.20 16.09
CA SER A 191 -22.15 3.93 17.32
C SER A 191 -22.26 5.45 17.12
N GLU A 192 -22.88 6.19 18.06
CA GLU A 192 -22.91 7.67 17.99
C GLU A 192 -21.50 8.31 18.10
N SER A 193 -20.47 7.55 18.48
CA SER A 193 -19.06 7.96 18.55
C SER A 193 -18.31 7.89 17.21
N SER A 194 -18.97 7.47 16.13
CA SER A 194 -18.37 7.15 14.82
C SER A 194 -17.92 8.34 13.99
N GLN A 195 -18.34 9.55 14.37
CA GLN A 195 -17.70 10.74 13.85
C GLN A 195 -16.32 10.86 14.50
N VAL A 196 -15.31 10.32 13.82
CA VAL A 196 -13.90 10.42 14.18
C VAL A 196 -13.47 11.89 14.07
N TYR A 197 -13.89 12.69 15.05
CA TYR A 197 -13.44 14.05 15.27
C TYR A 197 -12.12 13.97 16.03
N MET A 198 -11.02 14.03 15.29
CA MET A 198 -9.66 13.91 15.84
C MET A 198 -8.83 15.20 15.79
N PRO A 199 -9.35 16.40 16.15
CA PRO A 199 -8.51 17.60 16.20
C PRO A 199 -7.32 17.44 17.14
N HIS A 200 -7.51 16.82 18.31
CA HIS A 200 -6.42 16.66 19.29
C HIS A 200 -5.25 15.85 18.73
N GLU A 201 -5.53 14.75 18.02
CA GLU A 201 -4.51 13.92 17.39
C GLU A 201 -3.83 14.64 16.21
N LEU A 202 -4.58 15.41 15.42
CA LEU A 202 -4.03 16.25 14.35
C LEU A 202 -3.12 17.36 14.89
N VAL A 203 -3.51 18.01 15.99
CA VAL A 203 -2.70 19.04 16.66
C VAL A 203 -1.48 18.41 17.33
N ALA A 204 -1.61 17.23 17.94
CA ALA A 204 -0.48 16.49 18.49
C ALA A 204 0.53 16.11 17.40
N TYR A 205 0.04 15.58 16.27
CA TYR A 205 0.86 15.29 15.09
C TYR A 205 1.56 16.54 14.57
N LEU A 206 0.87 17.68 14.50
CA LEU A 206 1.45 18.95 14.09
C LEU A 206 2.62 19.37 14.99
N ARG A 207 2.41 19.32 16.31
CA ARG A 207 3.43 19.67 17.30
C ARG A 207 4.68 18.83 17.10
N GLU A 208 4.51 17.51 16.99
CA GLU A 208 5.61 16.58 16.76
C GLU A 208 6.30 16.82 15.41
N ARG A 209 5.53 17.11 14.35
CA ARG A 209 6.10 17.36 13.02
C ARG A 209 6.90 18.67 12.96
N ILE A 210 6.40 19.73 13.60
CA ILE A 210 7.15 20.98 13.75
C ILE A 210 8.40 20.75 14.59
N ASP A 211 8.32 20.02 15.70
CA ASP A 211 9.49 19.76 16.54
C ASP A 211 10.56 18.99 15.75
N ARG A 212 10.19 17.96 14.98
CA ARG A 212 11.12 17.26 14.07
C ARG A 212 11.77 18.15 13.02
N LEU A 213 11.04 19.16 12.53
CA LEU A 213 11.53 20.06 11.50
C LEU A 213 12.51 21.10 12.02
N PHE A 214 12.31 21.56 13.26
CA PHE A 214 13.15 22.62 13.87
C PHE A 214 14.22 22.07 14.81
N HIS A 215 14.01 20.87 15.34
CA HIS A 215 14.86 20.18 16.31
C HIS A 215 15.11 18.72 15.91
N PRO A 216 15.63 18.45 14.69
CA PRO A 216 15.88 17.07 14.24
C PRO A 216 16.80 16.28 15.19
N GLU A 217 17.72 16.96 15.88
CA GLU A 217 18.64 16.39 16.87
C GLU A 217 17.94 15.68 18.02
N ARG A 218 16.69 16.06 18.36
CA ARG A 218 15.91 15.40 19.42
C ARG A 218 15.40 14.03 19.01
N PHE A 219 15.43 13.73 17.71
CA PHE A 219 14.91 12.49 17.13
C PHE A 219 16.02 11.61 16.53
N GLU A 220 17.26 12.13 16.49
CA GLU A 220 18.45 11.35 16.16
C GLU A 220 18.85 10.47 17.36
N GLY A 221 18.54 9.18 17.29
CA GLY A 221 18.89 8.19 18.33
C GLY A 221 17.70 7.50 19.00
N LEU A 222 16.47 7.98 18.81
CA LEU A 222 15.23 7.37 19.34
C LEU A 222 14.61 6.31 18.41
N GLY A 223 15.40 5.73 17.50
CA GLY A 223 14.94 4.75 16.51
C GLY A 223 14.49 3.39 17.06
N GLY A 224 14.06 3.30 18.32
CA GLY A 224 13.75 2.02 18.96
C GLY A 224 12.75 2.00 20.10
N ILE A 225 12.23 3.11 20.64
CA ILE A 225 11.29 3.02 21.78
C ILE A 225 10.30 4.18 21.75
N VAL A 226 9.12 3.95 21.17
CA VAL A 226 7.85 4.44 21.73
C VAL A 226 6.81 3.35 21.48
N SER A 227 6.73 2.40 22.42
CA SER A 227 5.64 1.44 22.53
C SER A 227 4.43 2.15 23.15
N GLU A 228 3.32 2.13 22.42
CA GLU A 228 1.96 2.22 22.96
C GLU A 228 1.11 1.19 22.19
N GLU A 229 1.40 -0.09 22.44
CA GLU A 229 0.79 -1.26 21.79
C GLU A 229 -0.51 -1.76 22.45
N GLN A 230 -0.99 -1.09 23.49
CA GLN A 230 -2.10 -1.60 24.31
C GLN A 230 -3.52 -1.48 23.70
N GLN A 231 -3.67 -1.23 22.40
CA GLN A 231 -5.01 -1.23 21.76
C GLN A 231 -5.21 -2.24 20.62
N ILE A 232 -4.19 -3.04 20.28
CA ILE A 232 -4.27 -3.99 19.15
C ILE A 232 -4.35 -5.46 19.64
N GLU A 233 -3.93 -5.73 20.88
CA GLU A 233 -3.66 -7.07 21.44
C GLU A 233 -4.89 -7.95 21.79
N ALA A 234 -6.12 -7.50 21.59
CA ALA A 234 -7.30 -8.32 21.89
C ALA A 234 -7.88 -9.10 20.69
N TYR A 235 -7.40 -8.85 19.46
CA TYR A 235 -8.20 -9.16 18.24
C TYR A 235 -7.67 -10.25 17.30
N THR A 236 -6.54 -10.89 17.61
CA THR A 236 -5.95 -11.92 16.74
C THR A 236 -6.17 -13.37 17.19
N ALA A 237 -6.72 -13.58 18.40
CA ALA A 237 -6.91 -14.93 18.95
C ALA A 237 -8.22 -15.65 18.54
N SER A 238 -9.10 -15.05 17.73
CA SER A 238 -10.37 -15.70 17.33
C SER A 238 -10.50 -15.86 15.81
N ASP A 239 -10.58 -17.13 15.43
CA ASP A 239 -11.10 -17.71 14.19
C ASP A 239 -10.21 -17.87 12.95
N GLN A 240 -9.77 -19.13 12.85
CA GLN A 240 -9.58 -19.93 11.65
C GLN A 240 -10.89 -20.04 10.83
N GLU A 241 -11.16 -19.10 9.94
CA GLU A 241 -11.95 -19.41 8.74
C GLU A 241 -11.73 -18.35 7.65
N SER A 242 -10.73 -18.57 6.79
CA SER A 242 -10.59 -17.90 5.50
C SER A 242 -9.63 -18.71 4.64
N GLN A 243 -10.15 -19.74 3.98
CA GLN A 243 -9.45 -20.39 2.87
C GLN A 243 -9.40 -19.44 1.67
N GLU A 244 -8.29 -18.74 1.53
CA GLU A 244 -7.64 -18.50 0.23
C GLU A 244 -6.11 -18.38 0.42
N VAL A 245 -5.53 -19.21 1.31
CA VAL A 245 -4.09 -19.44 1.43
C VAL A 245 -3.93 -20.87 1.96
N THR A 246 -3.20 -21.74 1.24
CA THR A 246 -2.80 -23.05 1.77
C THR A 246 -1.87 -22.83 2.96
N VAL A 247 -2.36 -23.17 4.15
CA VAL A 247 -1.64 -23.11 5.42
C VAL A 247 -1.47 -24.54 5.90
N ASN A 248 -0.24 -25.05 5.90
CA ASN A 248 0.13 -26.24 6.67
C ASN A 248 0.63 -25.74 8.03
N ILE A 249 -0.12 -26.05 9.09
CA ILE A 249 0.29 -25.83 10.48
C ILE A 249 0.76 -27.19 11.01
N GLU A 250 2.06 -27.37 11.21
CA GLU A 250 2.56 -28.42 12.09
C GLU A 250 2.65 -27.85 13.50
N ARG A 251 1.87 -28.43 14.41
CA ARG A 251 1.74 -28.03 15.81
C ARG A 251 2.59 -28.97 16.65
N ASN A 252 3.84 -28.60 16.95
CA ASN A 252 4.61 -29.28 17.98
C ASN A 252 4.34 -28.61 19.33
N SER A 253 3.48 -29.23 20.14
CA SER A 253 3.29 -28.88 21.55
C SER A 253 4.20 -29.75 22.42
N SER A 254 5.15 -29.13 23.11
CA SER A 254 5.82 -29.73 24.27
C SER A 254 6.03 -28.63 25.31
N THR A 255 5.28 -28.70 26.40
CA THR A 255 5.56 -27.95 27.63
C THR A 255 5.37 -28.90 28.80
N GLU A 256 6.48 -29.23 29.45
CA GLU A 256 6.51 -29.84 30.79
C GLU A 256 6.01 -28.84 31.85
N PRO A 257 5.39 -29.34 32.93
CA PRO A 257 5.55 -28.71 34.23
C PRO A 257 6.04 -29.71 35.29
N GLU A 258 6.99 -29.26 36.12
CA GLU A 258 7.55 -30.00 37.26
C GLU A 258 6.55 -30.13 38.44
N SER A 259 6.53 -31.34 39.03
CA SER A 259 6.42 -31.76 40.45
C SER A 259 5.25 -31.25 41.33
N SER A 260 4.21 -32.08 41.63
CA SER A 260 4.04 -33.14 42.67
C SER A 260 3.68 -32.66 44.11
N PRO A 261 2.93 -33.43 44.96
CA PRO A 261 2.82 -34.91 44.97
C PRO A 261 1.41 -35.56 45.16
N GLU A 262 1.29 -36.77 44.59
CA GLU A 262 0.67 -38.07 45.01
C GLU A 262 -0.55 -38.17 45.98
N PRO A 263 -1.43 -39.22 45.89
CA PRO A 263 -1.05 -40.64 45.66
C PRO A 263 -1.95 -41.57 44.79
N GLU A 264 -1.28 -42.66 44.37
CA GLU A 264 -1.70 -44.07 44.19
C GLU A 264 -2.77 -44.50 43.15
N SER A 265 -2.32 -45.19 42.09
CA SER A 265 -2.59 -46.63 41.78
C SER A 265 -2.63 -46.97 40.28
N SER A 266 -1.72 -47.85 39.83
CA SER A 266 -1.62 -48.57 38.53
C SER A 266 -2.87 -49.43 38.17
N PRO A 267 -3.02 -50.09 36.97
CA PRO A 267 -2.02 -50.40 35.92
C PRO A 267 -2.43 -50.27 34.42
N GLU A 268 -1.40 -50.42 33.56
CA GLU A 268 -1.26 -50.67 32.10
C GLU A 268 -2.28 -51.65 31.44
N PRO A 269 -2.40 -51.81 30.07
CA PRO A 269 -1.25 -51.92 29.12
C PRO A 269 -1.40 -51.66 27.58
N GLU A 270 -0.23 -51.78 26.90
CA GLU A 270 0.13 -52.20 25.50
C GLU A 270 -0.02 -51.33 24.21
N SER A 271 1.15 -51.00 23.62
CA SER A 271 1.70 -51.33 22.26
C SER A 271 1.17 -50.71 20.92
N SER A 272 2.01 -49.81 20.31
CA SER A 272 2.54 -49.66 18.90
C SER A 272 1.70 -49.96 17.62
N PRO A 273 2.06 -49.50 16.36
CA PRO A 273 3.28 -48.80 15.87
C PRO A 273 3.08 -47.60 14.86
N GLU A 274 4.19 -46.96 14.45
CA GLU A 274 4.36 -45.89 13.42
C GLU A 274 4.10 -46.32 11.96
N PRO A 275 3.97 -45.36 11.01
CA PRO A 275 4.99 -45.27 9.94
C PRO A 275 5.34 -43.86 9.40
N GLU A 276 6.65 -43.69 9.19
CA GLU A 276 7.44 -43.13 8.07
C GLU A 276 7.07 -41.86 7.25
N SER A 277 8.16 -41.14 6.98
CA SER A 277 8.42 -39.88 6.27
C SER A 277 8.10 -39.82 4.76
N SER A 278 7.83 -38.61 4.25
CA SER A 278 7.87 -38.29 2.81
C SER A 278 8.38 -36.86 2.54
N ALA A 279 9.43 -36.77 1.71
CA ALA A 279 10.28 -35.66 1.27
C ALA A 279 9.67 -34.30 0.84
N GLU A 280 10.37 -33.20 1.17
CA GLU A 280 10.23 -31.84 0.60
C GLU A 280 11.00 -31.69 -0.74
N PRO A 281 10.55 -30.85 -1.70
CA PRO A 281 11.36 -30.45 -2.85
C PRO A 281 12.19 -29.19 -2.57
N GLU A 282 13.46 -29.29 -2.93
CA GLU A 282 14.53 -28.29 -2.84
C GLU A 282 14.24 -27.00 -3.63
N GLY A 283 14.61 -25.84 -3.07
CA GLY A 283 14.66 -24.58 -3.81
C GLY A 283 14.43 -23.28 -3.02
N ARG A 284 14.54 -23.27 -1.68
CA ARG A 284 14.43 -22.05 -0.88
C ARG A 284 15.82 -21.45 -0.65
N ARG A 285 16.14 -20.32 -1.30
CA ARG A 285 17.27 -19.48 -0.86
C ARG A 285 16.75 -18.41 0.09
N ASN A 286 17.03 -18.60 1.38
CA ASN A 286 16.83 -17.59 2.42
C ASN A 286 17.88 -16.49 2.24
N LEU A 287 17.44 -15.27 1.96
CA LEU A 287 18.30 -14.09 1.94
C LEU A 287 18.11 -13.35 3.27
N GLY A 288 19.09 -13.51 4.18
CA GLY A 288 19.38 -12.68 5.36
C GLY A 288 18.22 -12.11 6.17
N ALA A 289 18.03 -12.63 7.39
CA ALA A 289 17.19 -12.01 8.40
C ALA A 289 17.84 -10.72 8.92
N LEU A 290 17.20 -9.59 8.68
CA LEU A 290 17.44 -8.33 9.40
C LEU A 290 16.14 -7.98 10.12
N ASN A 291 16.20 -7.93 11.46
CA ASN A 291 15.13 -7.50 12.37
C ASN A 291 13.80 -8.28 12.25
N GLY A 292 13.83 -9.62 12.27
CA GLY A 292 12.60 -10.44 12.36
C GLY A 292 11.79 -10.58 11.07
N ILE A 293 12.35 -10.13 9.93
CA ILE A 293 11.69 -10.18 8.62
C ILE A 293 12.36 -11.23 7.75
N SER A 294 11.60 -12.26 7.36
CA SER A 294 12.01 -13.26 6.37
C SER A 294 11.50 -12.84 4.99
N ARG A 295 12.43 -12.62 4.05
CA ARG A 295 12.11 -12.33 2.66
C ARG A 295 12.29 -13.59 1.83
N THR A 296 11.20 -14.04 1.21
CA THR A 296 11.20 -15.17 0.27
C THR A 296 10.80 -14.70 -1.12
N GLU A 297 11.64 -15.03 -2.10
CA GLU A 297 11.34 -14.79 -3.51
C GLU A 297 10.56 -15.98 -4.06
N ILE A 298 9.35 -15.74 -4.56
CA ILE A 298 8.56 -16.73 -5.26
C ILE A 298 8.94 -16.67 -6.73
N LYS A 299 9.57 -17.72 -7.24
CA LYS A 299 10.01 -17.82 -8.63
C LYS A 299 9.07 -18.68 -9.46
N ASN A 300 8.87 -18.32 -10.72
CA ASN A 300 8.19 -19.19 -11.69
C ASN A 300 9.13 -20.32 -12.17
N LYS A 301 8.60 -21.21 -13.00
CA LYS A 301 9.34 -22.34 -13.59
C LYS A 301 10.57 -21.92 -14.43
N ASN A 302 10.66 -20.65 -14.81
CA ASN A 302 11.79 -20.10 -15.56
C ASN A 302 12.84 -19.43 -14.63
N GLY A 303 12.66 -19.52 -13.31
CA GLY A 303 13.54 -18.88 -12.32
C GLY A 303 13.29 -17.39 -12.11
N GLU A 304 12.27 -16.81 -12.73
CA GLU A 304 11.94 -15.38 -12.59
C GLU A 304 11.11 -15.15 -11.33
N VAL A 305 11.48 -14.13 -10.54
CA VAL A 305 10.73 -13.74 -9.34
C VAL A 305 9.38 -13.14 -9.75
N VAL A 306 8.29 -13.83 -9.45
CA VAL A 306 6.91 -13.41 -9.78
C VAL A 306 6.18 -12.78 -8.60
N ALA A 307 6.64 -13.05 -7.39
CA ALA A 307 6.16 -12.40 -6.19
C ALA A 307 7.27 -12.38 -5.14
N ILE A 308 7.21 -11.39 -4.26
CA ILE A 308 7.99 -11.41 -3.02
C ILE A 308 7.00 -11.70 -1.91
N ARG A 309 7.23 -12.79 -1.20
CA ARG A 309 6.56 -13.06 0.06
C ARG A 309 7.47 -12.56 1.17
N ARG A 310 6.96 -11.63 1.96
CA ARG A 310 7.61 -11.18 3.18
C ARG A 310 6.84 -11.75 4.34
N GLU A 311 7.54 -12.50 5.17
CA GLU A 311 7.03 -13.07 6.40
C GLU A 311 7.58 -12.23 7.54
N TYR A 312 6.68 -11.76 8.38
CA TYR A 312 6.97 -10.97 9.55
C TYR A 312 6.49 -11.76 10.75
N GLU A 313 7.32 -11.86 11.76
CA GLU A 313 6.89 -12.33 13.07
C GLU A 313 6.57 -11.09 13.90
N SER A 314 5.36 -11.00 14.43
CA SER A 314 5.04 -9.98 15.43
C SER A 314 5.83 -10.25 16.71
N GLU A 315 5.93 -9.27 17.61
CA GLU A 315 6.58 -9.45 18.92
C GLU A 315 5.89 -10.50 19.82
N HIS A 316 4.76 -11.07 19.37
CA HIS A 316 4.02 -12.13 20.06
C HIS A 316 3.99 -13.45 19.28
N GLY A 317 4.87 -13.62 18.29
CA GLY A 317 5.03 -14.88 17.54
C GLY A 317 4.04 -15.09 16.40
N GLU A 318 3.22 -14.09 16.03
CA GLU A 318 2.28 -14.22 14.91
C GLU A 318 2.99 -13.99 13.58
N ARG A 319 2.92 -14.98 12.70
CA ARG A 319 3.58 -14.94 11.40
C ARG A 319 2.66 -14.35 10.31
N ILE A 320 2.84 -13.07 10.01
CA ILE A 320 2.12 -12.36 8.94
C ILE A 320 2.87 -12.57 7.63
N SER A 321 2.22 -13.14 6.61
CA SER A 321 2.82 -13.27 5.27
C SER A 321 2.16 -12.34 4.26
N VAL A 322 2.89 -11.33 3.80
CA VAL A 322 2.46 -10.41 2.74
C VAL A 322 3.07 -10.87 1.43
N THR A 323 2.24 -11.21 0.45
CA THR A 323 2.71 -11.55 -0.90
C THR A 323 2.48 -10.38 -1.83
N GLU A 324 3.54 -9.65 -2.15
CA GLU A 324 3.51 -8.62 -3.19
C GLU A 324 3.50 -9.34 -4.55
N ARG A 325 2.33 -9.37 -5.21
CA ARG A 325 2.21 -9.80 -6.60
C ARG A 325 2.46 -8.60 -7.52
N ASN A 326 3.20 -8.81 -8.61
CA ASN A 326 3.60 -7.76 -9.56
C ASN A 326 4.57 -6.71 -9.00
N VAL A 327 5.55 -7.10 -8.17
CA VAL A 327 6.71 -6.23 -7.90
C VAL A 327 7.40 -5.98 -9.24
N ARG A 328 7.28 -4.75 -9.77
CA ARG A 328 7.94 -4.35 -11.02
C ARG A 328 9.43 -4.21 -10.75
N PHE A 329 10.15 -5.33 -10.69
CA PHE A 329 11.57 -5.30 -11.00
C PHE A 329 11.71 -4.89 -12.46
N GLY A 330 12.59 -3.91 -12.71
CA GLY A 330 12.71 -3.17 -13.96
C GLY A 330 12.55 -4.03 -15.20
N HIS A 331 11.76 -3.52 -16.16
CA HIS A 331 11.62 -3.98 -17.54
C HIS A 331 12.20 -5.38 -17.83
N ASN A 332 11.38 -6.44 -17.66
CA ASN A 332 11.61 -7.66 -18.41
C ASN A 332 11.65 -7.29 -19.90
N LYS A 333 12.76 -7.59 -20.58
CA LYS A 333 12.86 -7.54 -22.04
C LYS A 333 11.68 -8.33 -22.58
N ARG A 334 10.68 -7.65 -23.15
CA ARG A 334 9.56 -8.30 -23.84
C ARG A 334 10.17 -9.25 -24.87
N MET A 335 9.86 -10.54 -24.78
CA MET A 335 10.28 -11.52 -25.77
C MET A 335 9.85 -11.00 -27.15
N ARG A 336 10.83 -10.75 -28.02
CA ARG A 336 10.58 -10.23 -29.36
C ARG A 336 9.86 -11.31 -30.14
N TRP A 337 8.75 -10.94 -30.78
CA TRP A 337 8.05 -11.79 -31.74
C TRP A 337 8.56 -11.42 -33.12
N GLU A 338 9.02 -12.42 -33.86
CA GLU A 338 9.42 -12.23 -35.25
C GLU A 338 8.21 -12.29 -36.19
N ASP A 339 8.29 -11.63 -37.34
CA ASP A 339 7.14 -11.50 -38.26
C ASP A 339 6.65 -12.85 -38.80
N ASN A 340 7.55 -13.83 -38.92
CA ASN A 340 7.20 -15.21 -39.27
C ASN A 340 6.40 -15.91 -38.17
N GLU A 341 6.72 -15.70 -36.90
CA GLU A 341 5.96 -16.24 -35.76
C GLU A 341 4.55 -15.63 -35.70
N VAL A 342 4.42 -14.33 -35.99
CA VAL A 342 3.11 -13.65 -36.03
C VAL A 342 2.26 -14.17 -37.18
N LYS A 343 2.85 -14.37 -38.37
CA LYS A 343 2.15 -14.98 -39.52
C LYS A 343 1.76 -16.43 -39.27
N ALA A 344 2.62 -17.23 -38.63
CA ALA A 344 2.32 -18.60 -38.26
C ALA A 344 1.15 -18.65 -37.26
N LEU A 345 1.12 -17.74 -36.28
CA LEU A 345 0.01 -17.60 -35.34
C LEU A 345 -1.30 -17.19 -36.04
N GLU A 346 -1.24 -16.26 -36.99
CA GLU A 346 -2.40 -15.85 -37.79
C GLU A 346 -2.96 -17.03 -38.59
N LYS A 347 -2.09 -17.79 -39.25
CA LYS A 347 -2.46 -19.00 -40.01
C LYS A 347 -3.07 -20.07 -39.11
N ALA A 348 -2.46 -20.34 -37.96
CA ALA A 348 -2.96 -21.36 -37.03
C ALA A 348 -4.36 -21.01 -36.47
N ILE A 349 -4.62 -19.72 -36.20
CA ILE A 349 -5.96 -19.27 -35.78
C ILE A 349 -6.96 -19.38 -36.94
N ALA A 350 -6.53 -19.11 -38.18
CA ALA A 350 -7.38 -19.27 -39.36
C ALA A 350 -7.85 -20.72 -39.55
N GLU A 351 -6.95 -21.69 -39.31
CA GLU A 351 -7.20 -23.12 -39.55
C GLU A 351 -7.97 -23.79 -38.41
N VAL A 352 -7.66 -23.47 -37.16
CA VAL A 352 -8.15 -24.20 -35.97
C VAL A 352 -9.16 -23.40 -35.15
N GLY A 353 -9.19 -22.09 -35.33
CA GLY A 353 -9.81 -21.14 -34.42
C GLY A 353 -8.97 -20.91 -33.15
N PRO A 354 -9.44 -20.10 -32.19
CA PRO A 354 -8.69 -19.70 -30.99
C PRO A 354 -8.56 -20.80 -29.92
N ARG A 355 -8.33 -22.05 -30.34
CA ARG A 355 -8.16 -23.23 -29.50
C ARG A 355 -6.67 -23.53 -29.33
N TRP A 356 -6.04 -22.85 -28.38
CA TRP A 356 -4.57 -22.82 -28.19
C TRP A 356 -3.93 -24.19 -28.01
N ILE A 357 -4.59 -25.09 -27.29
CA ILE A 357 -4.11 -26.47 -27.09
C ILE A 357 -4.01 -27.21 -28.43
N LYS A 358 -5.05 -27.11 -29.27
CA LYS A 358 -5.08 -27.73 -30.60
C LYS A 358 -4.08 -27.11 -31.57
N ILE A 359 -3.88 -25.79 -31.50
CA ILE A 359 -2.83 -25.11 -32.27
C ILE A 359 -1.45 -25.67 -31.90
N LYS A 360 -1.21 -25.97 -30.62
CA LYS A 360 0.05 -26.55 -30.15
C LYS A 360 0.23 -28.00 -30.57
N GLU A 361 -0.85 -28.79 -30.59
CA GLU A 361 -0.85 -30.19 -31.04
C GLU A 361 -0.51 -30.33 -32.52
N GLN A 362 -0.85 -29.33 -33.35
CA GLN A 362 -0.51 -29.31 -34.78
C GLN A 362 0.98 -29.02 -35.08
N ARG A 363 1.79 -28.73 -34.05
CA ARG A 363 3.25 -28.56 -34.14
C ARG A 363 3.74 -27.65 -35.28
N TYR A 364 3.22 -26.42 -35.34
CA TYR A 364 3.79 -25.37 -36.18
C TYR A 364 5.26 -25.09 -35.76
N PRO A 365 6.25 -25.26 -36.66
CA PRO A 365 7.67 -25.12 -36.30
C PRO A 365 8.02 -23.76 -35.68
N GLU A 366 7.42 -22.68 -36.19
CA GLU A 366 7.66 -21.30 -35.72
C GLU A 366 7.03 -21.02 -34.36
N LEU A 367 6.08 -21.84 -33.91
CA LEU A 367 5.37 -21.68 -32.63
C LEU A 367 5.79 -22.74 -31.60
N GLU A 368 6.73 -23.63 -31.95
CA GLU A 368 7.15 -24.76 -31.11
C GLU A 368 7.72 -24.29 -29.77
N ASN A 369 8.44 -23.17 -29.76
CA ASN A 369 9.04 -22.61 -28.54
C ASN A 369 8.08 -21.70 -27.75
N LYS A 370 6.82 -21.54 -28.18
CA LYS A 370 5.83 -20.69 -27.52
C LYS A 370 4.86 -21.52 -26.67
N THR A 371 4.51 -21.04 -25.49
CA THR A 371 3.49 -21.68 -24.64
C THR A 371 2.08 -21.27 -25.05
N ASN A 372 1.07 -22.08 -24.68
CA ASN A 372 -0.35 -21.76 -24.95
C ASN A 372 -0.74 -20.36 -24.46
N VAL A 373 -0.21 -19.95 -23.30
CA VAL A 373 -0.44 -18.62 -22.72
C VAL A 373 0.18 -17.53 -23.59
N GLN A 374 1.40 -17.74 -24.07
CA GLN A 374 2.09 -16.78 -24.96
C GLN A 374 1.36 -16.62 -26.29
N LEU A 375 0.82 -17.69 -26.88
CA LEU A 375 0.00 -17.62 -28.10
C LEU A 375 -1.25 -16.78 -27.87
N ARG A 376 -1.99 -17.04 -26.78
CA ARG A 376 -3.20 -16.29 -26.40
C ARG A 376 -2.91 -14.81 -26.16
N ASP A 377 -1.88 -14.52 -25.37
CA ASP A 377 -1.51 -13.15 -25.01
C ASP A 377 -1.05 -12.35 -26.22
N LYS A 378 -0.30 -12.98 -27.14
CA LYS A 378 0.09 -12.34 -28.40
C LYS A 378 -1.09 -12.09 -29.32
N ALA A 379 -2.01 -13.05 -29.45
CA ALA A 379 -3.21 -12.88 -30.26
C ALA A 379 -4.11 -11.75 -29.74
N ARG A 380 -4.27 -11.65 -28.41
CA ARG A 380 -4.95 -10.50 -27.76
C ARG A 380 -4.18 -9.19 -27.93
N GLY A 381 -2.85 -9.25 -27.91
CA GLY A 381 -1.98 -8.12 -28.21
C GLY A 381 -2.20 -7.58 -29.63
N GLU A 382 -2.25 -8.47 -30.62
CA GLU A 382 -2.51 -8.10 -32.01
C GLU A 382 -3.93 -7.61 -32.24
N LEU A 383 -4.94 -8.22 -31.62
CA LEU A 383 -6.31 -7.71 -31.65
C LEU A 383 -6.37 -6.26 -31.14
N ARG A 384 -5.73 -5.97 -30.00
CA ARG A 384 -5.66 -4.61 -29.44
C ARG A 384 -4.86 -3.66 -30.33
N ARG A 385 -3.76 -4.12 -30.93
CA ARG A 385 -2.94 -3.33 -31.86
C ARG A 385 -3.73 -2.97 -33.12
N ARG A 386 -4.38 -3.94 -33.76
CA ARG A 386 -5.19 -3.75 -34.96
C ARG A 386 -6.39 -2.82 -34.70
N LYS A 387 -7.09 -2.98 -33.56
CA LYS A 387 -8.14 -2.03 -33.11
C LYS A 387 -7.60 -0.61 -32.96
N ARG A 388 -6.46 -0.44 -32.28
CA ARG A 388 -5.86 0.89 -32.07
C ARG A 388 -5.42 1.56 -33.37
N LEU A 389 -4.83 0.78 -34.27
CA LEU A 389 -4.30 1.27 -35.55
C LEU A 389 -5.35 1.27 -36.68
N LYS A 390 -6.61 0.91 -36.39
CA LYS A 390 -7.71 0.78 -37.36
C LYS A 390 -7.33 -0.10 -38.56
N ILE A 391 -6.61 -1.17 -38.29
CA ILE A 391 -6.25 -2.22 -39.26
C ILE A 391 -7.35 -3.29 -39.22
N ASP A 392 -7.66 -3.91 -40.36
CA ASP A 392 -8.62 -5.02 -40.42
C ASP A 392 -8.28 -6.13 -39.42
N LEU A 393 -9.30 -6.57 -38.69
CA LEU A 393 -9.13 -7.52 -37.58
C LEU A 393 -8.84 -8.93 -38.09
N GLY A 394 -9.29 -9.28 -39.31
CA GLY A 394 -9.09 -10.57 -39.93
C GLY A 394 -9.49 -11.73 -38.99
N VAL A 395 -8.64 -12.76 -38.94
CA VAL A 395 -8.86 -13.96 -38.10
C VAL A 395 -8.86 -13.68 -36.60
N TYR A 396 -8.35 -12.53 -36.16
CA TYR A 396 -8.38 -12.15 -34.75
C TYR A 396 -9.76 -11.64 -34.30
N ALA A 397 -10.69 -11.41 -35.22
CA ALA A 397 -12.07 -11.07 -34.88
C ALA A 397 -12.77 -12.21 -34.11
N SER A 398 -12.47 -13.47 -34.41
CA SER A 398 -13.07 -14.64 -33.74
C SER A 398 -12.72 -14.74 -32.25
N LEU A 399 -11.73 -13.98 -31.78
CA LEU A 399 -11.39 -13.90 -30.36
C LEU A 399 -12.40 -13.09 -29.54
N GLN A 400 -13.25 -12.30 -30.19
CA GLN A 400 -14.27 -11.51 -29.49
C GLN A 400 -15.39 -12.40 -28.94
N ALA A 401 -15.81 -13.41 -29.70
CA ALA A 401 -16.87 -14.34 -29.28
C ALA A 401 -16.36 -15.51 -28.41
N TYR A 402 -15.06 -15.79 -28.41
CA TYR A 402 -14.47 -16.93 -27.71
C TYR A 402 -14.25 -16.70 -26.21
N ASP A 403 -14.15 -15.44 -25.75
CA ASP A 403 -13.97 -15.12 -24.32
C ASP A 403 -15.33 -14.97 -23.58
N GLU A 404 -16.47 -15.17 -24.26
CA GLU A 404 -17.84 -15.14 -23.70
C GLU A 404 -18.44 -16.54 -23.45
N GLN A 405 -17.65 -17.60 -23.72
CA GLN A 405 -17.96 -19.01 -23.42
C GLN A 405 -16.94 -19.56 -22.41
#